data_AF-A0A542DMD4-F1
#
_entry.id   AF-A0A542DMD4-F1
#
_cell.length_a   1.000
_cell.length_b   1.000
_cell.length_c   1.000
_cell.angle_alpha   90.00
_cell.angle_beta   90.00
_cell.angle_gamma   90.00
#
_symmetry.space_group_name_H-M   'P 1'
#
loop_
_entity.id
_entity.type
_entity.pdbx_description
1 polymer ?
#
loop_
_entity_poly.entity_id
_entity_poly.type
_entity_poly.pdbx_seq_one_letter_code
_entity_poly.pdbx_strand_id
1 'polypeptide(L)'
;MLAASAALSLVMLAGCDSGEAGQALPTSGAEVSTTQSEPAGGREFTKAPPVQDPLDASKYIQDPCSSLTESQQQEFNVTSSRENSDEDNSRCRWNIGDGSTSPGVSYATGIEEGLDRLYALNDTGHWDKGYFEPTEIAGYPAVYVEIVDNRGPGDCNLAVAISDNLFFNSTVRTHGDGDACQAAENVAKAVIETIKAGN
;
A
#
# COMPACT_ATOMS: atom_id res chain seq x y z
N MET A 1 -4.60 -30.38 46.86
CA MET A 1 -5.59 -31.46 46.94
C MET A 1 -5.95 -31.88 45.53
N LEU A 2 -5.87 -33.18 45.26
CA LEU A 2 -6.11 -33.85 43.98
C LEU A 2 -7.55 -33.67 43.47
N ALA A 3 -7.74 -33.70 42.15
CA ALA A 3 -8.49 -34.77 41.49
C ALA A 3 -8.42 -34.64 39.95
N ALA A 4 -7.89 -35.69 39.32
CA ALA A 4 -7.95 -35.97 37.90
C ALA A 4 -9.33 -36.53 37.50
N SER A 5 -9.73 -36.40 36.24
CA SER A 5 -10.66 -37.34 35.58
C SER A 5 -10.50 -37.24 34.06
N ALA A 6 -9.94 -38.30 33.48
CA ALA A 6 -9.86 -38.56 32.05
C ALA A 6 -11.13 -39.28 31.58
N ALA A 7 -11.53 -39.07 30.32
CA ALA A 7 -12.46 -39.95 29.61
C ALA A 7 -12.03 -40.11 28.15
N LEU A 8 -11.45 -41.28 27.86
CA LEU A 8 -11.26 -41.84 26.51
C LEU A 8 -12.63 -42.25 25.94
N SER A 9 -12.82 -42.07 24.63
CA SER A 9 -13.78 -42.86 23.86
C SER A 9 -13.21 -43.13 22.46
N LEU A 10 -12.90 -44.41 22.23
CA LEU A 10 -12.58 -45.00 20.93
C LEU A 10 -13.86 -45.53 20.26
N VAL A 11 -13.66 -46.06 19.03
CA VAL A 11 -14.43 -47.08 18.28
C VAL A 11 -15.52 -46.50 17.33
N MET A 12 -15.75 -46.90 16.07
CA MET A 12 -15.49 -48.09 15.23
C MET A 12 -15.35 -47.71 13.73
N LEU A 13 -14.68 -48.55 12.92
CA LEU A 13 -14.72 -48.56 11.45
C LEU A 13 -16.00 -49.22 10.90
N ALA A 14 -16.48 -48.76 9.74
CA ALA A 14 -17.25 -49.57 8.79
C ALA A 14 -16.98 -49.10 7.36
N GLY A 15 -16.54 -50.02 6.50
CA GLY A 15 -16.45 -49.84 5.06
C GLY A 15 -17.66 -50.43 4.35
N CYS A 16 -17.99 -49.89 3.18
CA CYS A 16 -18.71 -50.62 2.15
C CYS A 16 -18.09 -50.29 0.80
N ASP A 17 -17.44 -51.32 0.27
CA ASP A 17 -17.12 -51.54 -1.13
C ASP A 17 -18.43 -51.72 -1.93
N SER A 18 -18.49 -51.14 -3.12
CA SER A 18 -19.43 -51.52 -4.17
C SER A 18 -18.82 -51.08 -5.49
N GLY A 19 -17.94 -51.93 -6.02
CA GLY A 19 -17.59 -51.90 -7.44
C GLY A 19 -18.69 -52.58 -8.25
N GLU A 20 -19.23 -51.90 -9.25
CA GLU A 20 -19.95 -52.52 -10.36
C GLU A 20 -19.28 -52.10 -11.67
N ALA A 21 -18.97 -53.09 -12.51
CA ALA A 21 -18.27 -52.93 -13.78
C ALA A 21 -19.23 -53.08 -14.97
N GLY A 22 -19.02 -52.25 -16.00
CA GLY A 22 -19.58 -52.39 -17.35
C GLY A 22 -20.40 -51.17 -17.77
N GLN A 23 -20.34 -50.60 -18.99
CA GLN A 23 -19.75 -50.98 -20.28
C GLN A 23 -19.45 -49.69 -21.08
N ALA A 24 -18.51 -49.76 -22.03
CA ALA A 24 -18.07 -48.61 -22.84
C ALA A 24 -18.73 -48.54 -24.24
N LEU A 25 -19.24 -47.32 -24.57
CA LEU A 25 -19.18 -46.55 -25.84
C LEU A 25 -19.96 -47.02 -27.11
N PRO A 26 -20.24 -46.16 -28.14
CA PRO A 26 -19.80 -44.77 -28.40
C PRO A 26 -20.84 -43.73 -28.95
N THR A 27 -20.41 -42.45 -28.98
CA THR A 27 -20.70 -41.34 -29.94
C THR A 27 -22.16 -40.87 -30.17
N SER A 28 -22.45 -39.61 -29.81
CA SER A 28 -22.58 -38.49 -30.77
C SER A 28 -22.98 -37.18 -30.06
N GLY A 29 -22.21 -36.11 -30.28
CA GLY A 29 -22.73 -34.73 -30.27
C GLY A 29 -22.48 -33.87 -29.02
N ALA A 30 -21.82 -32.74 -29.29
CA ALA A 30 -21.92 -31.44 -28.61
C ALA A 30 -21.10 -31.21 -27.33
N GLU A 31 -20.07 -30.38 -27.55
CA GLU A 31 -19.65 -29.22 -26.75
C GLU A 31 -18.83 -29.48 -25.49
N VAL A 32 -17.58 -29.04 -25.60
CA VAL A 32 -16.57 -28.90 -24.55
C VAL A 32 -17.08 -27.90 -23.52
N SER A 33 -17.74 -28.36 -22.46
CA SER A 33 -17.76 -27.63 -21.20
C SER A 33 -16.47 -27.98 -20.46
N THR A 34 -15.40 -27.25 -20.78
CA THR A 34 -14.30 -27.07 -19.84
C THR A 34 -14.90 -26.39 -18.61
N THR A 35 -15.20 -27.16 -17.57
CA THR A 35 -15.30 -26.64 -16.21
C THR A 35 -13.94 -26.06 -15.87
N GLN A 36 -13.76 -24.78 -16.20
CA GLN A 36 -12.69 -23.97 -15.68
C GLN A 36 -12.93 -23.92 -14.17
N SER A 37 -12.07 -24.61 -13.43
CA SER A 37 -12.02 -24.48 -11.98
C SER A 37 -11.74 -23.01 -11.68
N GLU A 38 -12.75 -22.31 -11.19
CA GLU A 38 -12.62 -21.01 -10.55
C GLU A 38 -11.49 -21.13 -9.51
N PRO A 39 -10.44 -20.30 -9.55
CA PRO A 39 -9.53 -20.23 -8.43
C PRO A 39 -10.34 -19.76 -7.23
N ALA A 40 -10.21 -20.48 -6.12
CA ALA A 40 -10.83 -20.11 -4.86
C ALA A 40 -10.42 -18.67 -4.47
N GLY A 41 -11.39 -17.76 -4.45
CA GLY A 41 -11.37 -16.53 -3.66
C GLY A 41 -10.24 -15.54 -3.95
N GLY A 42 -10.20 -14.98 -5.16
CA GLY A 42 -9.53 -13.70 -5.38
C GLY A 42 -10.39 -12.58 -4.77
N ARG A 43 -9.89 -11.84 -3.77
CA ARG A 43 -10.53 -10.59 -3.38
C ARG A 43 -10.38 -9.64 -4.57
N GLU A 44 -11.47 -9.43 -5.32
CA GLU A 44 -11.61 -8.37 -6.32
C GLU A 44 -11.54 -7.01 -5.60
N PHE A 45 -10.32 -6.57 -5.27
CA PHE A 45 -10.06 -5.16 -5.02
C PHE A 45 -9.57 -4.57 -6.33
N THR A 46 -10.48 -4.10 -7.16
CA THR A 46 -10.13 -3.16 -8.22
C THR A 46 -10.87 -1.87 -7.94
N LYS A 47 -10.29 -1.06 -7.04
CA LYS A 47 -10.82 0.29 -6.76
C LYS A 47 -9.76 1.37 -6.96
N ALA A 48 -8.51 1.11 -6.62
CA ALA A 48 -7.41 1.97 -7.05
C ALA A 48 -7.15 1.79 -8.55
N PRO A 49 -6.82 2.87 -9.28
CA PRO A 49 -6.25 2.72 -10.62
C PRO A 49 -4.95 1.88 -10.56
N PRO A 50 -4.71 0.98 -11.52
CA PRO A 50 -3.51 0.14 -11.53
C PRO A 50 -2.25 0.96 -11.84
N VAL A 51 -1.08 0.48 -11.40
CA VAL A 51 0.21 1.11 -11.73
C VAL A 51 0.76 0.56 -13.04
N GLN A 52 0.79 1.40 -14.07
CA GLN A 52 1.20 0.99 -15.43
C GLN A 52 2.69 0.68 -15.56
N ASP A 53 3.54 1.47 -14.89
CA ASP A 53 4.99 1.36 -14.95
C ASP A 53 5.58 1.22 -13.54
N PRO A 54 5.59 -0.01 -12.96
CA PRO A 54 6.06 -0.22 -11.59
C PRO A 54 7.52 0.22 -11.39
N LEU A 55 7.80 0.80 -10.22
CA LEU A 55 9.14 1.24 -9.83
C LEU A 55 9.69 0.38 -8.69
N ASP A 56 10.97 0.03 -8.78
CA ASP A 56 11.70 -0.60 -7.67
C ASP A 56 12.19 0.48 -6.69
N ALA A 57 11.66 0.47 -5.47
CA ALA A 57 12.07 1.37 -4.40
C ALA A 57 12.92 0.70 -3.31
N SER A 58 13.42 -0.52 -3.54
CA SER A 58 14.12 -1.33 -2.53
C SER A 58 15.28 -0.61 -1.87
N LYS A 59 16.04 0.20 -2.63
CA LYS A 59 17.12 1.05 -2.12
C LYS A 59 16.61 2.10 -1.14
N TYR A 60 15.51 2.76 -1.47
CA TYR A 60 14.95 3.89 -0.73
C TYR A 60 14.12 3.44 0.47
N ILE A 61 13.61 2.20 0.48
CA ILE A 61 13.03 1.58 1.67
C ILE A 61 14.10 1.41 2.76
N GLN A 62 15.32 1.02 2.37
CA GLN A 62 16.45 0.82 3.30
C GLN A 62 17.14 2.12 3.72
N ASP A 63 17.08 3.15 2.87
CA ASP A 63 17.57 4.50 3.15
C ASP A 63 16.55 5.54 2.64
N PRO A 64 15.50 5.85 3.43
CA PRO A 64 14.45 6.76 3.01
C PRO A 64 14.93 8.18 2.72
N CYS A 65 16.03 8.62 3.34
CA CYS A 65 16.56 9.96 3.11
C CYS A 65 17.25 10.11 1.76
N SER A 66 17.70 9.00 1.16
CA SER A 66 18.17 8.99 -0.22
C SER A 66 17.07 9.17 -1.27
N SER A 67 15.78 9.22 -0.87
CA SER A 67 14.65 9.45 -1.78
C SER A 67 14.64 10.86 -2.39
N LEU A 68 15.42 11.79 -1.83
CA LEU A 68 15.72 13.09 -2.44
C LEU A 68 17.22 13.20 -2.67
N THR A 69 17.61 13.49 -3.91
CA THR A 69 19.01 13.75 -4.27
C THR A 69 19.54 15.01 -3.56
N GLU A 70 20.86 15.12 -3.42
CA GLU A 70 21.48 16.33 -2.86
C GLU A 70 21.10 17.60 -3.63
N SER A 71 20.98 17.51 -4.96
CA SER A 71 20.55 18.64 -5.81
C SER A 71 19.10 19.05 -5.54
N GLN A 72 18.17 18.10 -5.40
CA GLN A 72 16.78 18.41 -5.06
C GLN A 72 16.67 18.95 -3.63
N GLN A 73 17.47 18.44 -2.70
CA GLN A 73 17.54 18.99 -1.34
C GLN A 73 18.02 20.46 -1.34
N GLN A 74 18.99 20.80 -2.19
CA GLN A 74 19.41 22.20 -2.38
C GLN A 74 18.31 23.06 -2.99
N GLU A 75 17.61 22.55 -4.02
CA GLU A 75 16.48 23.26 -4.66
C GLU A 75 15.35 23.54 -3.66
N PHE A 76 15.05 22.58 -2.78
CA PHE A 76 14.07 22.74 -1.72
C PHE A 76 14.58 23.52 -0.50
N ASN A 77 15.82 24.02 -0.50
CA ASN A 77 16.43 24.69 0.65
C ASN A 77 16.38 23.86 1.95
N VAL A 78 16.64 22.55 1.84
CA VAL A 78 16.77 21.66 2.99
C VAL A 78 17.95 22.11 3.84
N THR A 79 17.70 22.33 5.13
CA THR A 79 18.73 22.72 6.11
C THR A 79 19.17 21.56 7.00
N SER A 80 18.34 20.54 7.14
CA SER A 80 18.69 19.30 7.82
C SER A 80 17.78 18.16 7.36
N SER A 81 18.31 16.94 7.38
CA SER A 81 17.57 15.70 7.20
C SER A 81 17.83 14.79 8.40
N ARG A 82 16.85 13.95 8.72
CA ARG A 82 17.02 12.87 9.68
C ARG A 82 16.19 11.67 9.25
N GLU A 83 16.79 10.50 9.36
CA GLU A 83 16.05 9.26 9.38
C GLU A 83 15.44 9.10 10.77
N ASN A 84 14.14 8.85 10.83
CA ASN A 84 13.49 8.38 12.05
C ASN A 84 13.10 6.93 11.81
N SER A 85 13.77 6.03 12.51
CA SER A 85 13.48 4.60 12.50
C SER A 85 12.78 4.23 13.81
N ASP A 86 11.50 3.87 13.72
CA ASP A 86 10.84 3.03 14.73
C ASP A 86 10.79 1.59 14.18
N GLU A 87 10.55 0.58 15.02
CA GLU A 87 10.71 -0.86 14.71
C GLU A 87 10.03 -1.31 13.39
N ASP A 88 8.95 -0.64 12.96
CA ASP A 88 8.11 -1.06 11.82
C ASP A 88 8.00 -0.05 10.66
N ASN A 89 8.67 1.11 10.72
CA ASN A 89 8.48 2.13 9.68
C ASN A 89 9.63 3.15 9.64
N SER A 90 10.67 2.88 8.85
CA SER A 90 11.70 3.89 8.59
C SER A 90 11.12 5.01 7.72
N ARG A 91 11.37 6.26 8.13
CA ARG A 91 10.94 7.45 7.40
C ARG A 91 12.05 8.49 7.39
N CYS A 92 12.18 9.21 6.29
CA CYS A 92 12.98 10.43 6.30
C CYS A 92 12.12 11.63 6.65
N ARG A 93 12.74 12.60 7.31
CA ARG A 93 12.18 13.93 7.49
C ARG A 93 13.23 14.98 7.19
N TRP A 94 12.84 15.97 6.42
CA TRP A 94 13.63 17.15 6.14
C TRP A 94 13.06 18.36 6.87
N ASN A 95 13.91 19.35 7.13
CA ASN A 95 13.50 20.70 7.50
C ASN A 95 13.93 21.63 6.37
N ILE A 96 13.02 22.50 5.94
CA ILE A 96 13.25 23.48 4.88
C ILE A 96 13.37 24.87 5.50
N GLY A 97 14.33 25.67 5.00
CA GLY A 97 14.53 27.05 5.45
C GLY A 97 14.81 27.13 6.95
N ASP A 98 14.01 27.92 7.66
CA ASP A 98 14.09 28.10 9.12
C ASP A 98 13.50 26.91 9.93
N GLY A 99 13.02 25.87 9.25
CA GLY A 99 12.37 24.71 9.86
C GLY A 99 10.87 24.88 10.07
N SER A 100 10.27 25.97 9.55
CA SER A 100 8.82 26.16 9.53
C SER A 100 8.07 25.13 8.69
N THR A 101 8.75 24.52 7.70
CA THR A 101 8.19 23.46 6.85
C THR A 101 9.04 22.20 6.96
N SER A 102 8.38 21.07 7.19
CA SER A 102 9.02 19.78 7.39
C SER A 102 8.34 18.68 6.56
N PRO A 103 8.88 18.40 5.35
CA PRO A 103 8.47 17.25 4.57
C PRO A 103 9.01 15.94 5.14
N GLY A 104 8.32 14.85 4.88
CA GLY A 104 8.80 13.51 5.18
C GLY A 104 8.27 12.48 4.21
N VAL A 105 9.06 11.42 4.03
CA VAL A 105 8.77 10.30 3.13
C VAL A 105 8.88 8.99 3.90
N SER A 106 7.89 8.12 3.72
CA SER A 106 7.90 6.73 4.22
C SER A 106 7.28 5.78 3.21
N TYR A 107 7.65 4.50 3.27
CA TYR A 107 7.18 3.47 2.34
C TYR A 107 6.26 2.48 3.08
N ALA A 108 5.08 2.19 2.51
CA ALA A 108 4.06 1.35 3.15
C ALA A 108 4.30 -0.15 2.89
N THR A 109 5.44 -0.68 3.33
CA THR A 109 5.85 -2.07 3.05
C THR A 109 5.02 -3.15 3.75
N GLY A 110 4.29 -2.78 4.81
CA GLY A 110 3.41 -3.68 5.56
C GLY A 110 1.98 -3.79 5.01
N ILE A 111 1.68 -3.17 3.86
CA ILE A 111 0.35 -3.17 3.25
C ILE A 111 0.43 -3.85 1.88
N GLU A 112 0.25 -5.16 1.85
CA GLU A 112 0.37 -5.98 0.63
C GLU A 112 -0.64 -5.58 -0.45
N GLU A 113 -1.83 -5.11 -0.06
CA GLU A 113 -2.84 -4.61 -1.00
C GLU A 113 -2.52 -3.21 -1.56
N GLY A 114 -1.38 -2.60 -1.20
CA GLY A 114 -0.97 -1.30 -1.71
C GLY A 114 -2.04 -0.23 -1.54
N LEU A 115 -2.28 0.54 -2.61
CA LEU A 115 -3.23 1.66 -2.59
C LEU A 115 -4.69 1.19 -2.53
N ASP A 116 -5.01 -0.02 -3.00
CA ASP A 116 -6.36 -0.59 -2.91
C ASP A 116 -6.84 -0.68 -1.45
N ARG A 117 -5.92 -0.87 -0.49
CA ARG A 117 -6.26 -0.83 0.93
C ARG A 117 -6.91 0.49 1.32
N LEU A 118 -6.42 1.63 0.80
CA LEU A 118 -6.95 2.95 1.15
C LEU A 118 -8.34 3.17 0.54
N TYR A 119 -8.56 2.68 -0.67
CA TYR A 119 -9.88 2.69 -1.30
C TYR A 119 -10.89 1.82 -0.55
N ALA A 120 -10.49 0.60 -0.15
CA ALA A 120 -11.34 -0.27 0.65
C ALA A 120 -11.73 0.37 2.01
N LEU A 121 -10.80 1.10 2.63
CA LEU A 121 -11.09 1.88 3.84
C LEU A 121 -12.08 3.03 3.57
N ASN A 122 -11.96 3.69 2.42
CA ASN A 122 -12.88 4.75 2.02
C ASN A 122 -14.33 4.25 1.93
N ASP A 123 -14.55 3.06 1.38
CA ASP A 123 -15.89 2.47 1.28
C ASP A 123 -16.56 2.21 2.64
N THR A 124 -15.76 2.12 3.71
CA THR A 124 -16.24 1.90 5.08
C THR A 124 -16.49 3.20 5.85
N GLY A 125 -16.27 4.36 5.23
CA GLY A 125 -16.34 5.68 5.88
C GLY A 125 -15.15 5.98 6.79
N HIS A 126 -14.02 5.28 6.62
CA HIS A 126 -12.85 5.45 7.48
C HIS A 126 -12.29 6.88 7.44
N TRP A 127 -12.44 7.56 6.30
CA TRP A 127 -11.92 8.90 6.04
C TRP A 127 -12.97 10.02 6.22
N ASP A 128 -14.20 9.71 6.65
CA ASP A 128 -15.34 10.66 6.68
C ASP A 128 -15.08 11.92 7.54
N LYS A 129 -14.15 11.85 8.50
CA LYS A 129 -13.74 12.98 9.36
C LYS A 129 -12.48 13.70 8.88
N GLY A 130 -11.81 13.16 7.89
CA GLY A 130 -10.63 13.74 7.28
C GLY A 130 -10.88 13.99 5.80
N TYR A 131 -10.05 13.40 4.95
CA TYR A 131 -10.18 13.53 3.51
C TYR A 131 -9.69 12.28 2.79
N PHE A 132 -10.26 12.05 1.62
CA PHE A 132 -9.86 11.03 0.66
C PHE A 132 -10.12 11.59 -0.75
N GLU A 133 -9.07 12.04 -1.42
CA GLU A 133 -9.15 12.75 -2.69
C GLU A 133 -8.20 12.08 -3.70
N PRO A 134 -8.70 11.15 -4.54
CA PRO A 134 -7.93 10.54 -5.61
C PRO A 134 -7.35 11.56 -6.58
N THR A 135 -6.11 11.31 -7.01
CA THR A 135 -5.36 12.15 -7.95
C THR A 135 -4.31 11.31 -8.70
N GLU A 136 -3.44 11.96 -9.45
CA GLU A 136 -2.31 11.34 -10.14
C GLU A 136 -1.06 12.22 -9.99
N ILE A 137 0.08 11.61 -9.66
CA ILE A 137 1.37 12.30 -9.56
C ILE A 137 2.34 11.69 -10.56
N ALA A 138 2.76 12.48 -11.55
CA ALA A 138 3.75 12.07 -12.55
C ALA A 138 3.44 10.72 -13.24
N GLY A 139 2.15 10.45 -13.51
CA GLY A 139 1.66 9.21 -14.12
C GLY A 139 1.35 8.08 -13.13
N TYR A 140 1.49 8.31 -11.83
CA TYR A 140 1.23 7.30 -10.79
C TYR A 140 -0.07 7.58 -10.03
N PRO A 141 -0.91 6.57 -9.79
CA PRO A 141 -2.10 6.68 -8.96
C PRO A 141 -1.76 7.21 -7.57
N ALA A 142 -2.51 8.20 -7.10
CA ALA A 142 -2.26 8.81 -5.81
C ALA A 142 -3.56 9.21 -5.12
N VAL A 143 -3.48 9.46 -3.81
CA VAL A 143 -4.61 9.92 -3.00
C VAL A 143 -4.10 10.87 -1.93
N TYR A 144 -4.66 12.08 -1.86
CA TYR A 144 -4.56 12.88 -0.65
C TYR A 144 -5.47 12.25 0.41
N VAL A 145 -4.89 11.79 1.51
CA VAL A 145 -5.63 10.99 2.49
C VAL A 145 -5.14 11.17 3.92
N GLU A 146 -6.06 11.42 4.84
CA GLU A 146 -5.81 11.43 6.27
C GLU A 146 -7.12 11.18 7.05
N ILE A 147 -7.02 10.62 8.26
CA ILE A 147 -8.19 10.36 9.13
C ILE A 147 -8.78 11.62 9.77
N VAL A 148 -8.03 12.72 9.80
CA VAL A 148 -8.42 14.03 10.34
C VAL A 148 -7.93 15.12 9.39
N ASP A 149 -8.80 16.07 9.03
CA ASP A 149 -8.42 17.17 8.15
C ASP A 149 -7.71 18.28 8.92
N ASN A 150 -6.37 18.16 8.99
CA ASN A 150 -5.48 19.17 9.55
C ASN A 150 -4.81 20.03 8.47
N ARG A 151 -5.37 20.12 7.25
CA ARG A 151 -4.82 20.98 6.19
C ARG A 151 -4.88 22.46 6.57
N GLY A 152 -5.92 22.89 7.28
CA GLY A 152 -6.01 24.26 7.80
C GLY A 152 -4.84 24.64 8.72
N PRO A 153 -4.47 23.80 9.70
CA PRO A 153 -3.24 23.96 10.49
C PRO A 153 -1.90 23.68 9.78
N GLY A 154 -1.90 23.32 8.49
CA GLY A 154 -0.67 23.13 7.70
C GLY A 154 -0.16 21.69 7.57
N ASP A 155 -1.00 20.67 7.82
CA ASP A 155 -0.65 19.27 7.59
C ASP A 155 -1.21 18.76 6.25
N CYS A 156 -0.41 18.04 5.48
CA CYS A 156 -0.90 17.30 4.32
C CYS A 156 -0.22 15.94 4.21
N ASN A 157 -1.00 14.93 3.81
CA ASN A 157 -0.51 13.60 3.49
C ASN A 157 -0.99 13.19 2.10
N LEU A 158 -0.04 12.73 1.28
CA LEU A 158 -0.25 12.27 -0.08
C LEU A 158 0.35 10.87 -0.24
N ALA A 159 -0.51 9.87 -0.43
CA ALA A 159 -0.10 8.50 -0.75
C ALA A 159 0.06 8.35 -2.27
N VAL A 160 1.18 7.80 -2.73
CA VAL A 160 1.44 7.57 -4.17
C VAL A 160 1.86 6.13 -4.42
N ALA A 161 1.07 5.40 -5.21
CA ALA A 161 1.35 4.04 -5.61
C ALA A 161 2.48 4.01 -6.63
N ILE A 162 3.54 3.24 -6.35
CA ILE A 162 4.66 3.04 -7.28
C ILE A 162 4.72 1.60 -7.81
N SER A 163 3.88 0.72 -7.27
CA SER A 163 3.47 -0.57 -7.84
C SER A 163 2.10 -0.93 -7.24
N ASP A 164 1.45 -1.98 -7.73
CA ASP A 164 0.13 -2.38 -7.23
C ASP A 164 0.14 -2.76 -5.74
N ASN A 165 1.30 -3.17 -5.20
CA ASN A 165 1.48 -3.60 -3.82
C ASN A 165 2.37 -2.68 -2.97
N LEU A 166 2.75 -1.50 -3.49
CA LEU A 166 3.58 -0.54 -2.75
C LEU A 166 3.20 0.89 -3.08
N PHE A 167 2.97 1.67 -2.03
CA PHE A 167 2.89 3.13 -2.09
C PHE A 167 3.84 3.76 -1.08
N PHE A 168 4.26 5.00 -1.34
CA PHE A 168 4.93 5.84 -0.36
C PHE A 168 4.02 6.99 0.05
N ASN A 169 4.23 7.51 1.26
CA ASN A 169 3.57 8.73 1.73
C ASN A 169 4.54 9.89 1.60
N SER A 170 4.10 10.97 0.96
CA SER A 170 4.70 12.30 1.05
C SER A 170 3.89 13.12 2.05
N THR A 171 4.48 13.34 3.21
CA THR A 171 3.86 14.12 4.29
C THR A 171 4.52 15.47 4.38
N VAL A 172 3.75 16.52 4.64
CA VAL A 172 4.28 17.85 4.95
C VAL A 172 3.55 18.40 6.16
N ARG A 173 4.32 18.96 7.09
CA ARG A 173 3.82 19.85 8.12
C ARG A 173 4.45 21.22 7.93
N THR A 174 3.63 22.26 7.92
CA THR A 174 4.09 23.65 7.90
C THR A 174 3.42 24.47 8.99
N HIS A 175 4.15 25.44 9.54
CA HIS A 175 3.65 26.37 10.55
C HIS A 175 3.46 27.80 10.01
N GLY A 176 3.70 28.02 8.70
CA GLY A 176 3.47 29.30 8.02
C GLY A 176 2.28 29.23 7.05
N ASP A 177 2.08 30.30 6.27
CA ASP A 177 1.01 30.41 5.26
C ASP A 177 1.28 29.60 3.97
N GLY A 178 2.12 28.56 4.06
CA GLY A 178 2.51 27.73 2.93
C GLY A 178 1.46 26.67 2.58
N ASP A 179 1.34 26.33 1.30
CA ASP A 179 0.49 25.23 0.86
C ASP A 179 1.19 23.87 1.11
N ALA A 180 0.81 23.22 2.20
CA ALA A 180 1.37 21.92 2.59
C ALA A 180 1.11 20.82 1.55
N CYS A 181 -0.03 20.84 0.86
CA CYS A 181 -0.36 19.82 -0.12
C CYS A 181 0.40 20.02 -1.42
N GLN A 182 0.55 21.27 -1.88
CA GLN A 182 1.42 21.58 -3.01
C GLN A 182 2.88 21.19 -2.72
N ALA A 183 3.35 21.42 -1.49
CA ALA A 183 4.68 20.98 -1.08
C ALA A 183 4.81 19.45 -1.06
N ALA A 184 3.79 18.74 -0.56
CA ALA A 184 3.76 17.27 -0.56
C ALA A 184 3.79 16.70 -1.99
N GLU A 185 3.06 17.32 -2.92
CA GLU A 185 3.09 16.98 -4.34
C GLU A 185 4.47 17.18 -4.97
N ASN A 186 5.13 18.31 -4.69
CA ASN A 186 6.46 18.60 -5.24
C ASN A 186 7.50 17.60 -4.73
N VAL A 187 7.44 17.23 -3.44
CA VAL A 187 8.30 16.20 -2.87
C VAL A 187 8.00 14.84 -3.51
N ALA A 188 6.73 14.48 -3.69
CA ALA A 188 6.36 13.22 -4.32
C ALA A 188 6.88 13.10 -5.76
N LYS A 189 6.79 14.18 -6.55
CA LYS A 189 7.36 14.24 -7.91
C LYS A 189 8.86 14.02 -7.89
N ALA A 190 9.58 14.71 -7.00
CA ALA A 190 11.04 14.58 -6.86
C ALA A 190 11.47 13.17 -6.43
N VAL A 191 10.69 12.50 -5.57
CA VAL A 191 10.92 11.11 -5.18
C VAL A 191 10.76 10.17 -6.37
N ILE A 192 9.67 10.30 -7.15
CA ILE A 192 9.44 9.49 -8.35
C ILE A 192 10.57 9.66 -9.36
N GLU A 193 11.00 10.90 -9.61
CA GLU A 193 12.15 11.19 -10.47
C GLU A 193 13.43 10.52 -9.97
N THR A 194 13.68 10.58 -8.67
CA THR A 194 14.86 9.94 -8.05
C THR A 194 14.84 8.43 -8.22
N ILE A 195 13.70 7.79 -7.98
CA ILE A 195 13.55 6.34 -8.17
C ILE A 195 13.75 5.96 -9.64
N LYS A 196 13.12 6.69 -10.57
CA LYS A 196 13.27 6.46 -12.01
C LYS A 196 14.72 6.59 -12.48
N ALA A 197 15.48 7.53 -11.94
CA ALA A 197 16.89 7.73 -12.30
C ALA A 197 17.85 6.73 -11.64
N GLY A 198 17.42 6.10 -10.54
CA GLY A 198 18.19 5.08 -9.82
C GLY A 198 18.05 3.67 -10.37
N ASN A 199 17.13 3.46 -11.31
CA ASN A 199 16.78 2.17 -11.92
C ASN A 199 17.36 2.01 -13.33
#